data_AF-A0A9D6JXD1-F1
#
_entry.id   AF-A0A9D6JXD1-F1
#
_cell.length_a   1.000
_cell.length_b   1.000
_cell.length_c   1.000
_cell.angle_alpha   90.00
_cell.angle_beta   90.00
_cell.angle_gamma   90.00
#
_symmetry.space_group_name_H-M   'P 1'
#
loop_
_entity.id
_entity.type
_entity.pdbx_description
1 polymer ?
#
loop_
_entity_poly.entity_id
_entity_poly.type
_entity_poly.pdbx_seq_one_letter_code
_entity_poly.pdbx_strand_id
1 'polypeptide(L)'
;MERALPVVGANQRRVNVQIADVPIVKPLTPDTWPRTSRDLERLVRLRLPDAVAERFLNGRGKGNRPIHRLVILRAPECSFGFLLPGGPVSPVRCGHSWKVQRVRQPLPLPVDRLDVAWICGRDQHSEIATRQQQRVLVVGVGALGSFVVEHLVKAGVGHLTLVDSDSLSAANLGRHALGANDLGRNKVEALASRVMEAWPAASIMPVPLTLDSWLKRHSLADFDLILDLTGEPNVRLHLEQARQRTPCPLLVGWMEPFAAAAHVCLLPAGQPWSQALRDPLDTCMAINWPTDVMLREPGCSSQFQSYTHAAASYAVAMVSEAALGLLDGEVPAPLLRSLVRGRRFLEKVRQGLSYREWSANAADRDLTIWDRPWHA
;
A
#
# COMPACT_ATOMS: atom_id res chain seq x y z
N MET A 1 4.13 9.94 23.41
CA MET A 1 2.82 9.75 24.09
C MET A 1 2.19 8.50 23.51
N GLU A 2 2.35 7.37 24.19
CA GLU A 2 1.67 6.11 23.85
C GLU A 2 0.16 6.28 24.03
N ARG A 3 -0.61 6.07 22.97
CA ARG A 3 -2.04 5.80 23.09
C ARG A 3 -2.31 4.44 22.49
N ALA A 4 -2.57 3.51 23.39
CA ALA A 4 -3.06 2.18 23.11
C ALA A 4 -4.32 2.26 22.23
N LEU A 5 -4.41 1.33 21.27
CA LEU A 5 -5.69 0.71 20.90
C LEU A 5 -6.55 0.58 22.17
N PRO A 6 -7.86 0.87 22.11
CA PRO A 6 -8.71 1.11 23.28
C PRO A 6 -8.29 0.25 24.45
N VAL A 7 -7.81 0.90 25.52
CA VAL A 7 -7.28 0.27 26.73
C VAL A 7 -8.10 -0.97 27.03
N VAL A 8 -7.47 -2.11 26.79
CA VAL A 8 -7.91 -3.43 27.20
C VAL A 8 -8.07 -3.35 28.72
N GLY A 9 -9.30 -3.14 29.20
CA GLY A 9 -9.58 -2.98 30.62
C GLY A 9 -9.03 -4.16 31.43
N ALA A 10 -8.59 -3.89 32.66
CA ALA A 10 -7.92 -4.81 33.59
C ALA A 10 -8.70 -6.10 33.95
N ASN A 11 -9.88 -6.32 33.37
CA ASN A 11 -10.75 -7.48 33.56
C ASN A 11 -11.03 -8.27 32.25
N GLN A 12 -10.16 -8.19 31.24
CA GLN A 12 -10.33 -9.03 30.04
C GLN A 12 -9.98 -10.50 30.32
N ARG A 13 -11.01 -11.35 30.37
CA ARG A 13 -10.85 -12.80 30.23
C ARG A 13 -10.43 -13.10 28.80
N ARG A 14 -9.23 -13.65 28.60
CA ARG A 14 -8.87 -14.31 27.34
C ARG A 14 -9.84 -15.47 27.12
N VAL A 15 -10.53 -15.46 26.00
CA VAL A 15 -11.47 -16.52 25.64
C VAL A 15 -10.91 -17.30 24.45
N ASN A 16 -10.94 -18.62 24.55
CA ASN A 16 -10.53 -19.47 23.45
C ASN A 16 -11.67 -19.56 22.44
N VAL A 17 -11.38 -19.13 21.21
CA VAL A 17 -12.31 -19.17 20.09
C VAL A 17 -11.68 -20.00 18.97
N GLN A 18 -12.46 -20.93 18.41
CA GLN A 18 -12.18 -21.56 17.13
C GLN A 18 -13.07 -20.92 16.07
N ILE A 19 -12.50 -20.63 14.91
CA ILE A 19 -13.20 -20.00 13.80
C ILE A 19 -13.16 -20.95 12.60
N ALA A 20 -14.30 -21.22 12.00
CA ALA A 20 -14.45 -21.84 10.70
C ALA A 20 -14.83 -20.75 9.71
N ASP A 21 -13.90 -20.34 8.84
CA ASP A 21 -14.17 -19.46 7.71
C ASP A 21 -14.67 -20.30 6.53
N VAL A 22 -15.96 -20.17 6.22
CA VAL A 22 -16.68 -21.00 5.26
C VAL A 22 -17.08 -20.14 4.06
N PRO A 23 -16.42 -20.29 2.90
CA PRO A 23 -16.81 -19.57 1.70
C PRO A 23 -18.17 -20.05 1.18
N ILE A 24 -19.04 -19.11 0.82
CA ILE A 24 -20.35 -19.35 0.23
C ILE A 24 -20.47 -18.62 -1.11
N VAL A 25 -21.04 -19.31 -2.11
CA VAL A 25 -21.11 -18.81 -3.50
C VAL A 25 -22.31 -17.90 -3.72
N LYS A 26 -23.44 -18.16 -3.04
CA LYS A 26 -24.64 -17.34 -3.09
C LYS A 26 -24.91 -16.75 -1.70
N PRO A 27 -25.25 -15.45 -1.60
CA PRO A 27 -25.74 -14.87 -0.37
C PRO A 27 -26.93 -15.68 0.14
N LEU A 28 -26.96 -15.93 1.44
CA LEU A 28 -28.08 -16.60 2.07
C LEU A 28 -29.25 -15.62 2.18
N THR A 29 -30.41 -16.03 1.68
CA THR A 29 -31.69 -15.36 1.91
C THR A 29 -32.30 -15.80 3.25
N PRO A 30 -33.30 -15.08 3.80
CA PRO A 30 -34.04 -15.51 5.00
C PRO A 30 -34.59 -16.95 4.92
N ASP A 31 -34.87 -17.43 3.70
CA ASP A 31 -35.38 -18.78 3.45
C ASP A 31 -34.28 -19.85 3.47
N THR A 32 -33.08 -19.51 2.99
CA THR A 32 -31.91 -20.42 2.96
C THR A 32 -31.01 -20.31 4.19
N TRP A 33 -31.34 -19.39 5.11
CA TRP A 33 -30.54 -19.09 6.29
C TRP A 33 -30.44 -20.31 7.22
N PRO A 34 -29.24 -20.69 7.68
CA PRO A 34 -29.10 -21.78 8.63
C PRO A 34 -29.73 -21.39 9.97
N ARG A 35 -30.69 -22.21 10.44
CA ARG A 35 -31.46 -21.93 11.67
C ARG A 35 -31.02 -22.80 12.83
N THR A 36 -30.34 -23.90 12.54
CA THR A 36 -29.96 -24.90 13.53
C THR A 36 -28.46 -25.19 13.50
N SER A 37 -27.94 -25.76 14.59
CA SER A 37 -26.54 -26.20 14.64
C SER A 37 -26.24 -27.24 13.57
N ARG A 38 -27.20 -28.12 13.25
CA ARG A 38 -27.06 -29.13 12.19
C ARG A 38 -26.86 -28.51 10.81
N ASP A 39 -27.56 -27.41 10.51
CA ASP A 39 -27.40 -26.71 9.24
C ASP A 39 -25.98 -26.16 9.08
N LEU A 40 -25.45 -25.53 10.13
CA LEU A 40 -24.09 -24.99 10.16
C LEU A 40 -23.03 -26.10 10.14
N GLU A 41 -23.23 -27.17 10.90
CA GLU A 41 -22.35 -28.35 10.89
C GLU A 41 -22.28 -28.97 9.48
N ARG A 42 -23.42 -29.08 8.81
CA ARG A 42 -23.49 -29.56 7.41
C ARG A 42 -22.73 -28.63 6.48
N LEU A 43 -22.91 -27.31 6.58
CA LEU A 43 -22.18 -26.34 5.76
C LEU A 43 -20.66 -26.43 5.98
N VAL A 44 -20.22 -26.50 7.24
CA VAL A 44 -18.80 -26.66 7.59
C VAL A 44 -18.22 -27.93 6.95
N ARG A 45 -18.90 -29.07 7.08
CA ARG A 45 -18.46 -30.35 6.50
C ARG A 45 -18.44 -30.35 4.98
N LEU A 46 -19.40 -29.68 4.34
CA LEU A 46 -19.48 -29.62 2.88
C LEU A 46 -18.44 -28.69 2.24
N ARG A 47 -17.90 -27.73 3.00
CA ARG A 47 -17.08 -26.64 2.46
C ARG A 47 -15.65 -26.61 2.95
N LEU A 48 -15.36 -27.27 4.07
CA LEU A 48 -14.00 -27.38 4.61
C LEU A 48 -13.47 -28.81 4.45
N PRO A 49 -12.14 -29.01 4.39
CA PRO A 49 -11.55 -30.34 4.42
C PRO A 49 -11.98 -31.13 5.66
N ASP A 50 -12.24 -32.43 5.53
CA ASP A 50 -12.80 -33.28 6.60
C ASP A 50 -12.02 -33.17 7.91
N ALA A 51 -10.69 -33.22 7.86
CA ALA A 51 -9.84 -33.08 9.05
C ALA A 51 -10.01 -31.74 9.76
N VAL A 52 -10.22 -30.65 9.00
CA VAL A 52 -10.45 -29.30 9.54
C VAL A 52 -11.84 -29.20 10.14
N ALA A 53 -12.85 -29.72 9.44
CA ALA A 53 -14.24 -29.75 9.90
C ALA A 53 -14.37 -30.55 11.20
N GLU A 54 -13.80 -31.76 11.26
CA GLU A 54 -13.78 -32.60 12.45
C GLU A 54 -13.09 -31.92 13.63
N ARG A 55 -11.92 -31.33 13.40
CA ARG A 55 -11.19 -30.60 14.44
C ARG A 55 -11.98 -29.40 14.97
N PHE A 56 -12.72 -28.70 14.13
CA PHE A 56 -13.55 -27.56 14.54
C PHE A 56 -14.81 -28.00 15.30
N LEU A 57 -15.49 -29.05 14.81
CA LEU A 57 -16.75 -29.51 15.39
C LEU A 57 -16.54 -30.27 16.70
N ASN A 58 -15.48 -31.08 16.80
CA ASN A 58 -15.22 -31.92 17.97
C ASN A 58 -14.06 -31.41 18.83
N GLY A 59 -13.39 -30.33 18.41
CA GLY A 59 -12.28 -29.73 19.12
C GLY A 59 -12.64 -29.27 20.53
N ARG A 60 -11.72 -29.50 21.47
CA ARG A 60 -11.82 -29.02 22.85
C ARG A 60 -10.57 -28.22 23.20
N GLY A 61 -10.72 -27.27 24.13
CA GLY A 61 -9.61 -26.47 24.62
C GLY A 61 -8.64 -27.28 25.49
N LYS A 62 -7.47 -26.70 25.78
CA LYS A 62 -6.48 -27.30 26.68
C LYS A 62 -7.13 -27.74 28.00
N GLY A 63 -6.88 -28.99 28.40
CA GLY A 63 -7.48 -29.58 29.61
C GLY A 63 -8.99 -29.81 29.48
N ASN A 64 -9.50 -30.10 28.29
CA ASN A 64 -10.90 -30.44 28.03
C ASN A 64 -11.89 -29.28 28.28
N ARG A 65 -11.40 -28.03 28.31
CA ARG A 65 -12.21 -26.84 28.59
C ARG A 65 -13.09 -26.48 27.39
N PRO A 66 -14.35 -26.02 27.62
CA PRO A 66 -15.20 -25.56 26.54
C PRO A 66 -14.60 -24.32 25.85
N ILE A 67 -14.79 -24.26 24.53
CA ILE A 67 -14.29 -23.21 23.64
C ILE A 67 -15.46 -22.61 22.88
N HIS A 68 -15.40 -21.31 22.57
CA HIS A 68 -16.35 -20.75 21.62
C HIS A 68 -16.01 -21.25 20.23
N ARG A 69 -17.04 -21.59 19.45
CA ARG A 69 -16.91 -22.00 18.06
C ARG A 69 -17.71 -21.02 17.22
N LEU A 70 -17.04 -20.34 16.31
CA LEU A 70 -17.61 -19.35 15.42
C LEU A 70 -17.57 -19.90 14.00
N VAL A 71 -18.71 -19.93 13.31
CA VAL A 71 -18.77 -20.13 11.87
C VAL A 71 -18.92 -18.77 11.22
N ILE A 72 -18.00 -18.39 10.35
CA ILE A 72 -18.11 -17.20 9.50
C ILE A 72 -18.48 -17.69 8.12
N LEU A 73 -19.63 -17.26 7.61
CA LEU A 73 -20.05 -17.52 6.24
C LEU A 73 -19.66 -16.32 5.40
N ARG A 74 -18.76 -16.52 4.44
CA ARG A 74 -18.13 -15.45 3.66
C ARG A 74 -18.62 -15.48 2.21
N ALA A 75 -19.36 -14.46 1.80
CA ALA A 75 -19.80 -14.23 0.43
C ALA A 75 -19.15 -12.94 -0.13
N PRO A 76 -19.12 -12.75 -1.45
CA PRO A 76 -18.66 -11.50 -2.07
C PRO A 76 -19.43 -10.25 -1.62
N GLU A 77 -20.71 -10.40 -1.24
CA GLU A 77 -21.60 -9.26 -0.90
C GLU A 77 -21.89 -9.14 0.59
N CYS A 78 -21.59 -10.15 1.40
CA CYS A 78 -21.96 -10.16 2.81
C CYS A 78 -21.11 -11.16 3.61
N SER A 79 -21.07 -10.95 4.94
CA SER A 79 -20.49 -11.92 5.86
C SER A 79 -21.33 -12.01 7.11
N PHE A 80 -21.56 -13.24 7.56
CA PHE A 80 -22.40 -13.50 8.71
C PHE A 80 -21.71 -14.50 9.63
N GLY A 81 -21.71 -14.19 10.92
CA GLY A 81 -21.12 -15.03 11.95
C GLY A 81 -22.19 -15.80 12.70
N PHE A 82 -21.85 -17.00 13.16
CA PHE A 82 -22.68 -17.77 14.07
C PHE A 82 -21.84 -18.33 15.20
N LEU A 83 -22.17 -17.95 16.42
CA LEU A 83 -21.63 -18.59 17.61
C LEU A 83 -22.41 -19.89 17.87
N LEU A 84 -21.73 -21.02 17.75
CA LEU A 84 -22.31 -22.34 17.97
C LEU A 84 -22.53 -22.63 19.47
N PRO A 85 -23.52 -23.47 19.81
CA PRO A 85 -23.71 -23.97 21.16
C PRO A 85 -22.50 -24.73 21.73
N GLY A 86 -22.48 -24.96 23.04
CA GLY A 86 -21.47 -25.80 23.70
C GLY A 86 -20.16 -25.10 24.10
N GLY A 87 -20.02 -23.81 23.78
CA GLY A 87 -18.96 -22.96 24.32
C GLY A 87 -19.24 -22.42 25.72
N PRO A 88 -18.33 -21.57 26.26
CA PRO A 88 -18.55 -20.79 27.47
C PRO A 88 -19.84 -19.93 27.43
N VAL A 89 -20.20 -19.29 28.55
CA VAL A 89 -21.32 -18.33 28.58
C VAL A 89 -20.98 -17.08 27.76
N SER A 90 -21.99 -16.53 27.08
CA SER A 90 -21.84 -15.33 26.24
C SER A 90 -22.90 -14.29 26.60
N PRO A 91 -22.57 -13.00 26.46
CA PRO A 91 -23.57 -11.94 26.54
C PRO A 91 -24.50 -12.04 25.33
N VAL A 92 -25.79 -12.15 25.58
CA VAL A 92 -26.84 -12.20 24.57
C VAL A 92 -27.81 -11.07 24.82
N ARG A 93 -28.18 -10.34 23.76
CA ARG A 93 -29.17 -9.28 23.83
C ARG A 93 -30.57 -9.90 23.91
N CYS A 94 -31.27 -9.64 25.00
CA CYS A 94 -32.65 -10.05 25.25
C CYS A 94 -33.52 -8.79 25.32
N GLY A 95 -34.10 -8.38 24.19
CA GLY A 95 -34.81 -7.11 24.05
C GLY A 95 -33.88 -5.91 24.25
N HIS A 96 -34.16 -5.09 25.26
CA HIS A 96 -33.35 -3.92 25.63
C HIS A 96 -32.24 -4.23 26.65
N SER A 97 -32.15 -5.48 27.12
CA SER A 97 -31.22 -5.90 28.18
C SER A 97 -30.15 -6.87 27.66
N TRP A 98 -28.98 -6.90 28.30
CA TRP A 98 -27.96 -7.93 28.06
C TRP A 98 -28.02 -8.97 29.16
N LYS A 99 -28.04 -10.26 28.79
CA LYS A 99 -27.98 -11.39 29.72
C LYS A 99 -26.78 -12.28 29.39
N VAL A 100 -25.99 -12.63 30.39
CA VAL A 100 -24.91 -13.61 30.24
C VAL A 100 -25.50 -15.00 30.39
N GLN A 101 -25.50 -15.78 29.31
CA GLN A 101 -26.12 -17.10 29.29
C GLN A 101 -25.37 -18.07 28.37
N ARG A 102 -25.61 -19.38 28.54
CA ARG A 102 -25.12 -20.36 27.57
C ARG A 102 -25.93 -20.28 26.28
N VAL A 103 -25.23 -20.25 25.16
CA VAL A 103 -25.82 -20.29 23.82
C VAL A 103 -26.36 -21.71 23.58
N ARG A 104 -27.69 -21.83 23.45
CA ARG A 104 -28.39 -23.12 23.24
C ARG A 104 -28.71 -23.41 21.78
N GLN A 105 -28.87 -22.37 20.98
CA GLN A 105 -29.04 -22.41 19.52
C GLN A 105 -28.00 -21.50 18.89
N PRO A 106 -27.62 -21.70 17.62
CA PRO A 106 -26.66 -20.82 16.96
C PRO A 106 -27.07 -19.35 17.11
N LEU A 107 -26.19 -18.56 17.69
CA LEU A 107 -26.43 -17.14 17.89
C LEU A 107 -25.83 -16.39 16.70
N PRO A 108 -26.64 -15.71 15.86
CA PRO A 108 -26.14 -14.91 14.77
C PRO A 108 -25.36 -13.71 15.33
N LEU A 109 -24.25 -13.38 14.67
CA LEU A 109 -23.37 -12.27 15.00
C LEU A 109 -23.16 -11.40 13.77
N PRO A 110 -23.22 -10.07 13.91
CA PRO A 110 -22.71 -9.18 12.88
C PRO A 110 -21.20 -9.40 12.73
N VAL A 111 -20.72 -9.42 11.49
CA VAL A 111 -19.31 -9.58 11.17
C VAL A 111 -18.91 -8.46 10.22
N ASP A 112 -17.99 -7.63 10.68
CA ASP A 112 -17.29 -6.68 9.83
C ASP A 112 -15.95 -7.30 9.41
N ARG A 113 -15.77 -7.45 8.10
CA ARG A 113 -14.52 -7.98 7.55
C ARG A 113 -13.48 -6.87 7.45
N LEU A 114 -12.28 -7.16 7.95
CA LEU A 114 -11.12 -6.27 7.91
C LEU A 114 -9.91 -6.94 7.24
N ASP A 115 -10.11 -8.09 6.57
CA ASP A 115 -9.06 -8.69 5.75
C ASP A 115 -8.83 -7.88 4.46
N VAL A 116 -7.62 -7.99 3.91
CA VAL A 116 -7.17 -7.16 2.79
C VAL A 116 -8.03 -7.37 1.54
N ALA A 117 -8.39 -8.61 1.22
CA ALA A 117 -9.23 -8.92 0.07
C ALA A 117 -10.60 -8.20 0.14
N TRP A 118 -11.18 -8.10 1.34
CA TRP A 118 -12.41 -7.35 1.54
C TRP A 118 -12.22 -5.83 1.45
N ILE A 119 -11.23 -5.28 2.14
CA ILE A 119 -11.02 -3.82 2.23
C ILE A 119 -10.65 -3.21 0.88
N CYS A 120 -9.79 -3.88 0.11
CA CYS A 120 -9.26 -3.32 -1.14
C CYS A 120 -10.28 -3.36 -2.30
N GLY A 121 -11.24 -4.29 -2.26
CA GLY A 121 -12.26 -4.35 -3.31
C GLY A 121 -13.26 -5.50 -3.19
N ARG A 122 -13.64 -5.87 -1.96
CA ARG A 122 -14.73 -6.82 -1.67
C ARG A 122 -14.59 -8.17 -2.39
N ASP A 123 -13.37 -8.73 -2.35
CA ASP A 123 -12.97 -9.97 -3.03
C ASP A 123 -13.10 -9.95 -4.57
N GLN A 124 -13.22 -8.77 -5.21
CA GLN A 124 -13.34 -8.66 -6.68
C GLN A 124 -12.00 -8.53 -7.40
N HIS A 125 -10.92 -8.41 -6.65
CA HIS A 125 -9.56 -8.20 -7.15
C HIS A 125 -8.69 -9.40 -6.80
N SER A 126 -8.51 -10.31 -7.75
CA SER A 126 -7.73 -11.54 -7.54
C SER A 126 -6.25 -11.27 -7.30
N GLU A 127 -5.72 -10.18 -7.88
CA GLU A 127 -4.33 -9.76 -7.79
C GLU A 127 -3.90 -9.40 -6.37
N ILE A 128 -4.84 -9.04 -5.48
CA ILE A 128 -4.56 -8.70 -4.08
C ILE A 128 -3.88 -9.84 -3.33
N ALA A 129 -4.27 -11.09 -3.60
CA ALA A 129 -3.65 -12.25 -2.96
C ALA A 129 -2.16 -12.38 -3.33
N THR A 130 -1.80 -12.07 -4.58
CA THR A 130 -0.42 -12.05 -5.06
C THR A 130 0.35 -10.87 -4.46
N ARG A 131 -0.22 -9.67 -4.49
CA ARG A 131 0.39 -8.45 -3.93
C ARG A 131 0.69 -8.55 -2.43
N GLN A 132 -0.11 -9.33 -1.69
CA GLN A 132 0.14 -9.61 -0.27
C GLN A 132 1.41 -10.44 -0.02
N GLN A 133 1.88 -11.21 -1.01
CA GLN A 133 3.10 -12.02 -0.90
C GLN A 133 4.34 -11.32 -1.44
N GLN A 134 4.15 -10.26 -2.23
CA GLN A 134 5.24 -9.52 -2.85
C GLN A 134 5.90 -8.52 -1.90
N ARG A 135 7.18 -8.26 -2.15
CA ARG A 135 8.08 -7.43 -1.36
C ARG A 135 8.56 -6.24 -2.19
N VAL A 136 8.20 -5.04 -1.76
CA VAL A 136 8.54 -3.80 -2.47
C VAL A 136 9.58 -3.00 -1.69
N LEU A 137 10.69 -2.63 -2.32
CA LEU A 137 11.65 -1.68 -1.78
C LEU A 137 11.28 -0.27 -2.26
N VAL A 138 11.09 0.67 -1.34
CA VAL A 138 10.85 2.07 -1.66
C VAL A 138 12.04 2.90 -1.18
N VAL A 139 12.76 3.50 -2.12
CA VAL A 139 13.90 4.38 -1.85
C VAL A 139 13.44 5.82 -2.00
N GLY A 140 13.50 6.58 -0.90
CA GLY A 140 12.98 7.94 -0.80
C GLY A 140 11.49 7.96 -0.44
N VAL A 141 11.17 8.42 0.78
CA VAL A 141 9.80 8.64 1.24
C VAL A 141 9.47 10.12 1.36
N GLY A 142 9.97 10.92 0.43
CA GLY A 142 9.70 12.36 0.35
C GLY A 142 8.28 12.70 -0.12
N ALA A 143 8.15 13.78 -0.90
CA ALA A 143 6.86 14.30 -1.31
C ALA A 143 6.04 13.34 -2.21
N LEU A 144 6.73 12.50 -2.99
CA LEU A 144 6.13 11.48 -3.85
C LEU A 144 6.02 10.16 -3.09
N GLY A 145 7.14 9.65 -2.58
CA GLY A 145 7.23 8.33 -1.97
C GLY A 145 6.33 8.12 -0.76
N SER A 146 6.17 9.13 0.12
CA SER A 146 5.33 8.95 1.32
C SER A 146 3.88 8.62 1.02
N PHE A 147 3.30 9.22 -0.03
CA PHE A 147 1.93 8.92 -0.46
C PHE A 147 1.83 7.69 -1.34
N VAL A 148 2.87 7.41 -2.15
CA VAL A 148 2.93 6.15 -2.92
C VAL A 148 2.91 4.96 -1.97
N VAL A 149 3.62 5.02 -0.84
CA VAL A 149 3.57 3.99 0.22
C VAL A 149 2.14 3.79 0.74
N GLU A 150 1.43 4.87 1.09
CA GLU A 150 0.03 4.78 1.54
C GLU A 150 -0.89 4.17 0.47
N HIS A 151 -0.68 4.52 -0.80
CA HIS A 151 -1.45 3.98 -1.92
C HIS A 151 -1.18 2.49 -2.14
N LEU A 152 0.07 2.04 -2.13
CA LEU A 152 0.43 0.64 -2.34
C LEU A 152 -0.16 -0.26 -1.24
N VAL A 153 -0.06 0.17 0.01
CA VAL A 153 -0.68 -0.55 1.14
C VAL A 153 -2.20 -0.60 1.00
N LYS A 154 -2.84 0.50 0.57
CA LYS A 154 -4.28 0.53 0.28
C LYS A 154 -4.69 -0.31 -0.94
N ALA A 155 -3.75 -0.56 -1.85
CA ALA A 155 -3.93 -1.41 -3.02
C ALA A 155 -3.58 -2.89 -2.76
N GLY A 156 -3.33 -3.26 -1.49
CA GLY A 156 -3.12 -4.64 -1.08
C GLY A 156 -1.67 -5.13 -1.16
N VAL A 157 -0.68 -4.25 -1.28
CA VAL A 157 0.73 -4.64 -1.13
C VAL A 157 1.03 -4.93 0.35
N GLY A 158 1.50 -6.15 0.63
CA GLY A 158 1.66 -6.64 2.01
C GLY A 158 2.99 -6.24 2.65
N HIS A 159 4.09 -6.29 1.89
CA HIS A 159 5.44 -6.13 2.43
C HIS A 159 6.19 -4.97 1.78
N LEU A 160 6.57 -3.97 2.58
CA LEU A 160 7.36 -2.85 2.12
C LEU A 160 8.63 -2.71 2.96
N THR A 161 9.74 -2.36 2.32
CA THR A 161 10.95 -1.84 2.99
C THR A 161 11.14 -0.40 2.55
N LEU A 162 11.25 0.52 3.51
CA LEU A 162 11.38 1.95 3.23
C LEU A 162 12.79 2.41 3.58
N VAL A 163 13.52 2.97 2.61
CA VAL A 163 14.88 3.47 2.80
C VAL A 163 14.91 4.98 2.60
N ASP A 164 15.20 5.72 3.66
CA ASP A 164 15.41 7.17 3.65
C ASP A 164 16.13 7.59 4.94
N SER A 165 17.20 8.37 4.81
CA SER A 165 17.99 8.85 5.96
C SER A 165 17.43 10.10 6.62
N ASP A 166 16.49 10.80 5.98
CA ASP A 166 16.07 12.12 6.43
C ASP A 166 15.13 12.08 7.63
N SER A 167 15.20 13.13 8.44
CA SER A 167 14.16 13.48 9.40
C SER A 167 13.14 14.45 8.80
N LEU A 168 11.91 14.42 9.31
CA LEU A 168 10.86 15.32 8.90
C LEU A 168 11.15 16.75 9.36
N SER A 169 11.19 17.70 8.42
CA SER A 169 11.31 19.13 8.72
C SER A 169 10.01 19.90 8.49
N ALA A 170 9.90 21.10 9.05
CA ALA A 170 8.71 21.95 8.89
C ALA A 170 8.38 22.26 7.41
N ALA A 171 9.42 22.44 6.57
CA ALA A 171 9.27 22.66 5.13
C ALA A 171 8.66 21.46 4.38
N ASN A 172 8.60 20.27 5.00
CA ASN A 172 8.01 19.08 4.40
C ASN A 172 6.51 18.93 4.68
N LEU A 173 5.96 19.58 5.72
CA LEU A 173 4.58 19.37 6.17
C LEU A 173 3.53 19.59 5.09
N GLY A 174 3.76 20.54 4.17
CA GLY A 174 2.82 20.83 3.09
C GLY A 174 2.80 19.81 1.95
N ARG A 175 3.71 18.83 1.94
CA ARG A 175 3.89 17.91 0.82
C ARG A 175 4.27 16.48 1.20
N HIS A 176 4.40 16.15 2.47
CA HIS A 176 4.69 14.81 2.98
C HIS A 176 3.44 14.26 3.69
N ALA A 177 3.25 12.93 3.69
CA ALA A 177 2.11 12.30 4.36
C ALA A 177 2.12 12.39 5.91
N LEU A 178 3.21 12.89 6.51
CA LEU A 178 3.37 13.00 7.96
C LEU A 178 2.94 14.37 8.44
N GLY A 179 2.47 14.43 9.69
CA GLY A 179 1.96 15.66 10.30
C GLY A 179 2.97 16.35 11.20
N ALA A 180 2.56 17.50 11.76
CA ALA A 180 3.38 18.29 12.68
C ALA A 180 3.83 17.50 13.94
N ASN A 181 3.08 16.47 14.33
CA ASN A 181 3.41 15.60 15.47
C ASN A 181 4.68 14.76 15.23
N ASP A 182 5.13 14.65 13.97
CA ASP A 182 6.29 13.84 13.59
C ASP A 182 7.54 14.68 13.27
N LEU A 183 7.50 15.99 13.51
CA LEU A 183 8.64 16.88 13.28
C LEU A 183 9.88 16.40 14.05
N GLY A 184 11.03 16.38 13.36
CA GLY A 184 12.31 15.92 13.89
C GLY A 184 12.48 14.40 13.92
N ARG A 185 11.42 13.61 13.75
CA ARG A 185 11.50 12.15 13.66
C ARG A 185 12.04 11.73 12.29
N ASN A 186 12.72 10.60 12.23
CA ASN A 186 13.09 10.00 10.95
C ASN A 186 11.83 9.67 10.12
N LYS A 187 11.84 10.01 8.83
CA LYS A 187 10.66 9.91 7.95
C LYS A 187 10.18 8.47 7.81
N VAL A 188 11.07 7.49 7.62
CA VAL A 188 10.65 6.09 7.41
C VAL A 188 10.11 5.46 8.67
N GLU A 189 10.71 5.74 9.83
CA GLU A 189 10.22 5.22 11.11
C GLU A 189 8.82 5.76 11.43
N ALA A 190 8.62 7.08 11.30
CA ALA A 190 7.34 7.73 11.57
C ALA A 190 6.26 7.29 10.56
N LEU A 191 6.60 7.21 9.26
CA LEU A 191 5.68 6.77 8.23
C LEU A 191 5.30 5.30 8.39
N ALA A 192 6.27 4.41 8.63
CA ALA A 192 5.99 2.99 8.87
C ALA A 192 5.06 2.81 10.07
N SER A 193 5.33 3.51 11.19
CA SER A 193 4.47 3.48 12.38
C SER A 193 3.05 3.93 12.06
N ARG A 194 2.89 5.09 11.40
CA ARG A 194 1.58 5.65 11.04
C ARG A 194 0.79 4.72 10.13
N VAL A 195 1.44 4.18 9.10
CA VAL A 195 0.77 3.32 8.11
C VAL A 195 0.39 1.98 8.74
N MET A 196 1.27 1.33 9.51
CA MET A 196 0.95 0.06 10.17
C MET A 196 -0.10 0.20 11.28
N GLU A 197 -0.13 1.33 12.00
CA GLU A 197 -1.20 1.61 12.98
C GLU A 197 -2.57 1.66 12.31
N ALA A 198 -2.60 2.29 11.14
CA ALA A 198 -3.82 2.56 10.46
C ALA A 198 -4.27 1.32 9.61
N TRP A 199 -3.32 0.61 8.99
CA TRP A 199 -3.51 -0.51 8.06
C TRP A 199 -2.80 -1.77 8.59
N PRO A 200 -3.39 -2.53 9.53
CA PRO A 200 -2.70 -3.57 10.30
C PRO A 200 -2.20 -4.79 9.49
N ALA A 201 -2.69 -4.96 8.26
CA ALA A 201 -2.22 -6.01 7.37
C ALA A 201 -0.90 -5.67 6.67
N ALA A 202 -0.47 -4.41 6.71
CA ALA A 202 0.81 -3.98 6.15
C ALA A 202 1.97 -4.38 7.08
N SER A 203 3.03 -4.91 6.48
CA SER A 203 4.30 -5.16 7.14
C SER A 203 5.36 -4.25 6.53
N ILE A 204 5.79 -3.24 7.30
CA ILE A 204 6.72 -2.22 6.83
C ILE A 204 8.00 -2.27 7.65
N MET A 205 9.13 -2.47 6.98
CA MET A 205 10.47 -2.37 7.56
C MET A 205 11.05 -0.97 7.30
N PRO A 206 11.15 -0.10 8.32
CA PRO A 206 11.81 1.19 8.17
C PRO A 206 13.34 1.01 8.22
N VAL A 207 14.04 1.64 7.30
CA VAL A 207 15.51 1.66 7.22
C VAL A 207 16.00 3.11 7.19
N PRO A 208 16.35 3.69 8.35
CA PRO A 208 16.78 5.08 8.47
C PRO A 208 18.25 5.27 8.02
N LEU A 209 18.58 4.82 6.82
CA LEU A 209 19.91 4.85 6.23
C LEU A 209 19.86 5.38 4.79
N THR A 210 21.01 5.81 4.28
CA THR A 210 21.16 6.01 2.84
C THR A 210 21.12 4.66 2.11
N LEU A 211 20.68 4.66 0.86
CA LEU A 211 20.67 3.45 0.04
C LEU A 211 22.06 2.79 -0.05
N ASP A 212 23.11 3.59 -0.28
CA ASP A 212 24.49 3.09 -0.33
C ASP A 212 24.88 2.33 0.94
N SER A 213 24.54 2.87 2.11
CA SER A 213 24.84 2.23 3.39
C SER A 213 24.06 0.92 3.57
N TRP A 214 22.82 0.87 3.08
CA TRP A 214 21.99 -0.33 3.14
C TRP A 214 22.50 -1.42 2.18
N LEU A 215 22.86 -1.07 0.94
CA LEU A 215 23.39 -1.98 -0.09
C LEU A 215 24.74 -2.61 0.29
N LYS A 216 25.51 -2.03 1.22
CA LYS A 216 26.74 -2.65 1.76
C LYS A 216 26.49 -3.96 2.50
N ARG A 217 25.27 -4.20 2.97
CA ARG A 217 24.92 -5.34 3.84
C ARG A 217 23.74 -6.16 3.32
N HIS A 218 23.05 -5.69 2.28
CA HIS A 218 21.83 -6.30 1.76
C HIS A 218 21.88 -6.38 0.24
N SER A 219 21.12 -7.33 -0.30
CA SER A 219 20.93 -7.50 -1.74
C SER A 219 19.51 -7.07 -2.15
N LEU A 220 19.31 -6.88 -3.45
CA LEU A 220 18.00 -6.64 -4.05
C LEU A 220 17.23 -7.94 -4.33
N ALA A 221 17.79 -9.11 -4.01
CA ALA A 221 17.26 -10.43 -4.41
C ALA A 221 15.89 -10.77 -3.81
N ASP A 222 15.59 -10.23 -2.63
CA ASP A 222 14.35 -10.51 -1.89
C ASP A 222 13.22 -9.54 -2.25
N PHE A 223 13.34 -8.78 -3.34
CA PHE A 223 12.37 -7.76 -3.73
C PHE A 223 11.82 -8.02 -5.13
N ASP A 224 10.50 -8.02 -5.22
CA ASP A 224 9.76 -8.17 -6.48
C ASP A 224 9.69 -6.86 -7.27
N LEU A 225 9.87 -5.72 -6.60
CA LEU A 225 9.88 -4.40 -7.22
C LEU A 225 10.70 -3.40 -6.38
N ILE A 226 11.52 -2.61 -7.06
CA ILE A 226 12.22 -1.46 -6.48
C ILE A 226 11.59 -0.16 -7.01
N LEU A 227 11.31 0.79 -6.12
CA LEU A 227 10.87 2.13 -6.45
C LEU A 227 11.95 3.13 -6.07
N ASP A 228 12.50 3.84 -7.04
CA ASP A 228 13.31 5.03 -6.81
C ASP A 228 12.44 6.28 -6.95
N LEU A 229 12.17 6.93 -5.82
CA LEU A 229 11.37 8.14 -5.72
C LEU A 229 12.18 9.28 -5.08
N THR A 230 13.52 9.18 -5.14
CA THR A 230 14.44 10.18 -4.56
C THR A 230 14.65 11.38 -5.49
N GLY A 231 14.63 11.13 -6.81
CA GLY A 231 15.06 12.11 -7.82
C GLY A 231 16.59 12.34 -7.83
N GLU A 232 17.37 11.56 -7.09
CA GLU A 232 18.82 11.76 -6.96
C GLU A 232 19.62 10.92 -7.97
N PRO A 233 20.52 11.52 -8.76
CA PRO A 233 21.36 10.77 -9.71
C PRO A 233 22.24 9.70 -9.05
N ASN A 234 22.78 9.97 -7.85
CA ASN A 234 23.66 9.03 -7.15
C ASN A 234 22.92 7.77 -6.68
N VAL A 235 21.68 7.93 -6.23
CA VAL A 235 20.81 6.80 -5.83
C VAL A 235 20.55 5.91 -7.04
N ARG A 236 20.17 6.51 -8.18
CA ARG A 236 19.94 5.79 -9.44
C ARG A 236 21.17 5.01 -9.90
N LEU A 237 22.35 5.62 -9.84
CA LEU A 237 23.60 4.95 -10.19
C LEU A 237 23.87 3.73 -9.31
N HIS A 238 23.73 3.86 -7.98
CA HIS A 238 23.95 2.76 -7.06
C HIS A 238 22.90 1.64 -7.20
N LEU A 239 21.63 1.99 -7.46
CA LEU A 239 20.60 1.02 -7.79
C LEU A 239 20.93 0.24 -9.05
N GLU A 240 21.35 0.93 -10.11
CA GLU A 240 21.71 0.29 -11.38
C GLU A 240 22.88 -0.68 -11.20
N GLN A 241 23.94 -0.27 -10.48
CA GLN A 241 25.07 -1.15 -10.15
C GLN A 241 24.66 -2.37 -9.32
N ALA A 242 23.71 -2.22 -8.40
CA ALA A 242 23.18 -3.34 -7.63
C ALA A 242 22.31 -4.27 -8.52
N ARG A 243 21.48 -3.70 -9.40
CA ARG A 243 20.62 -4.44 -10.34
C ARG A 243 21.40 -5.24 -11.39
N GLN A 244 22.59 -4.77 -11.79
CA GLN A 244 23.49 -5.55 -12.66
C GLN A 244 23.91 -6.88 -12.00
N ARG A 245 24.02 -6.92 -10.68
CA ARG A 245 24.34 -8.15 -9.92
C ARG A 245 23.09 -8.97 -9.62
N THR A 246 21.96 -8.31 -9.43
CA THR A 246 20.68 -8.94 -9.08
C THR A 246 19.56 -8.30 -9.89
N PRO A 247 19.25 -8.84 -11.08
CA PRO A 247 18.20 -8.30 -11.92
C PRO A 247 16.83 -8.36 -11.22
N CYS A 248 16.23 -7.20 -11.00
CA CYS A 248 14.88 -7.05 -10.46
C CYS A 248 14.16 -5.90 -11.17
N PRO A 249 12.81 -5.83 -11.16
CA PRO A 249 12.08 -4.69 -11.70
C PRO A 249 12.41 -3.38 -10.97
N LEU A 250 12.53 -2.29 -11.73
CA LEU A 250 12.75 -0.94 -11.20
C LEU A 250 11.72 0.02 -11.79
N LEU A 251 11.18 0.87 -10.92
CA LEU A 251 10.43 2.03 -11.29
C LEU A 251 11.18 3.28 -10.80
N VAL A 252 11.39 4.24 -11.69
CA VAL A 252 11.99 5.54 -11.36
C VAL A 252 10.93 6.62 -11.55
N GLY A 253 10.54 7.30 -10.48
CA GLY A 253 9.49 8.32 -10.49
C GLY A 253 10.01 9.68 -10.06
N TRP A 254 9.68 10.72 -10.82
CA TRP A 254 10.08 12.09 -10.49
C TRP A 254 9.07 13.14 -10.98
N MET A 255 9.21 14.35 -10.46
CA MET A 255 8.43 15.51 -10.86
C MET A 255 9.34 16.61 -11.37
N GLU A 256 8.84 17.34 -12.37
CA GLU A 256 9.42 18.60 -12.79
C GLU A 256 8.96 19.74 -11.87
N PRO A 257 9.68 20.88 -11.88
CA PRO A 257 9.28 22.06 -11.15
C PRO A 257 7.80 22.43 -11.31
N PHE A 258 7.22 22.97 -10.23
CA PHE A 258 5.80 23.31 -10.13
C PHE A 258 4.83 22.14 -10.29
N ALA A 259 5.32 20.89 -10.34
CA ALA A 259 4.56 19.72 -10.80
C ALA A 259 3.92 19.97 -12.19
N ALA A 260 4.62 20.73 -13.03
CA ALA A 260 4.24 21.02 -14.42
C ALA A 260 4.28 19.76 -15.29
N ALA A 261 5.15 18.82 -14.94
CA ALA A 261 5.14 17.48 -15.47
C ALA A 261 5.60 16.49 -14.39
N ALA A 262 5.26 15.22 -14.60
CA ALA A 262 5.74 14.11 -13.80
C ALA A 262 6.01 12.92 -14.71
N HIS A 263 6.92 12.07 -14.30
CA HIS A 263 7.36 10.95 -15.12
C HIS A 263 7.52 9.71 -14.27
N VAL A 264 7.30 8.58 -14.91
CA VAL A 264 7.61 7.27 -14.38
C VAL A 264 8.25 6.42 -15.48
N CYS A 265 9.47 5.98 -15.23
CA CYS A 265 10.17 5.01 -16.06
C CYS A 265 9.99 3.63 -15.44
N LEU A 266 9.49 2.68 -16.22
CA LEU A 266 9.17 1.32 -15.82
C LEU A 266 10.15 0.38 -16.52
N LEU A 267 10.94 -0.32 -15.74
CA LEU A 267 11.99 -1.21 -16.21
C LEU A 267 11.73 -2.61 -15.69
N PRO A 268 11.26 -3.54 -16.54
CA PRO A 268 11.22 -4.95 -16.20
C PRO A 268 12.60 -5.47 -15.77
N ALA A 269 12.64 -6.62 -15.11
CA ALA A 269 13.90 -7.22 -14.66
C ALA A 269 14.89 -7.40 -15.83
N GLY A 270 16.15 -7.03 -15.60
CA GLY A 270 17.22 -7.09 -16.60
C GLY A 270 17.28 -5.93 -17.59
N GLN A 271 16.32 -5.00 -17.55
CA GLN A 271 16.34 -3.80 -18.39
C GLN A 271 17.07 -2.65 -17.67
N PRO A 272 18.11 -2.07 -18.30
CA PRO A 272 18.93 -1.05 -17.66
C PRO A 272 18.24 0.31 -17.63
N TRP A 273 18.56 1.14 -16.64
CA TRP A 273 18.21 2.56 -16.65
C TRP A 273 18.93 3.31 -17.77
N SER A 274 20.25 3.17 -17.85
CA SER A 274 21.06 3.85 -18.87
C SER A 274 22.25 2.99 -19.27
N GLN A 275 22.54 2.94 -20.57
CA GLN A 275 23.79 2.45 -21.15
C GLN A 275 24.77 3.60 -21.42
N ALA A 276 24.29 4.85 -21.38
CA ALA A 276 25.09 6.03 -21.63
C ALA A 276 25.90 6.48 -20.39
N LEU A 277 27.03 7.15 -20.65
CA LEU A 277 27.87 7.76 -19.60
C LEU A 277 27.16 8.89 -18.83
N ARG A 278 26.09 9.46 -19.39
CA ARG A 278 25.30 10.52 -18.76
C ARG A 278 23.91 10.01 -18.43
N ASP A 279 23.37 10.56 -17.34
CA ASP A 279 22.01 10.30 -16.89
C ASP A 279 20.98 10.85 -17.90
N PRO A 280 20.11 10.00 -18.48
CA PRO A 280 19.14 10.40 -19.50
C PRO A 280 17.97 11.22 -18.95
N LEU A 281 17.92 11.52 -17.64
CA LEU A 281 16.78 12.27 -17.07
C LEU A 281 16.53 13.61 -17.77
N ASP A 282 17.58 14.34 -18.18
CA ASP A 282 17.39 15.61 -18.88
C ASP A 282 16.65 15.43 -20.22
N THR A 283 16.93 14.36 -20.98
CA THR A 283 16.25 14.11 -22.26
C THR A 283 14.76 13.77 -22.09
N CYS A 284 14.38 13.41 -20.86
CA CYS A 284 13.00 13.08 -20.52
C CYS A 284 12.15 14.28 -20.14
N MET A 285 12.77 15.44 -19.89
CA MET A 285 12.08 16.64 -19.45
C MET A 285 11.11 17.16 -20.53
N ALA A 286 9.92 17.56 -20.14
CA ALA A 286 8.84 18.07 -20.95
C ALA A 286 8.90 19.59 -21.10
N ILE A 287 9.46 20.31 -20.13
CA ILE A 287 9.53 21.77 -20.17
C ILE A 287 10.99 22.24 -20.26
N ASN A 288 11.22 23.31 -21.01
CA ASN A 288 12.50 24.02 -21.02
C ASN A 288 12.57 24.91 -19.78
N TRP A 289 13.37 24.51 -18.80
CA TRP A 289 13.48 25.20 -17.52
C TRP A 289 14.61 26.24 -17.52
N PRO A 290 14.34 27.48 -17.10
CA PRO A 290 15.41 28.42 -16.78
C PRO A 290 16.15 27.99 -15.50
N THR A 291 17.36 28.52 -15.31
CA THR A 291 18.27 28.09 -14.24
C THR A 291 17.85 28.52 -12.82
N ASP A 292 16.91 29.45 -12.71
CA ASP A 292 16.45 30.08 -11.46
C ASP A 292 15.19 29.40 -10.87
N VAL A 293 14.73 28.31 -11.47
CA VAL A 293 13.50 27.62 -11.06
C VAL A 293 13.67 26.87 -9.74
N MET A 294 14.89 26.36 -9.49
CA MET A 294 15.25 25.70 -8.24
C MET A 294 15.62 26.76 -7.21
N LEU A 295 14.76 26.95 -6.20
CA LEU A 295 15.00 27.91 -5.14
C LEU A 295 15.92 27.29 -4.09
N ARG A 296 16.97 28.03 -3.70
CA ARG A 296 17.83 27.65 -2.57
C ARG A 296 17.26 28.24 -1.29
N GLU A 297 17.18 27.44 -0.24
CA GLU A 297 16.84 27.96 1.08
C GLU A 297 18.01 28.80 1.62
N PRO A 298 17.80 30.05 2.06
CA PRO A 298 18.87 30.86 2.65
C PRO A 298 19.50 30.14 3.85
N GLY A 299 20.82 29.92 3.80
CA GLY A 299 21.57 29.26 4.88
C GLY A 299 21.60 27.73 4.83
N CYS A 300 20.99 27.09 3.82
CA CYS A 300 21.08 25.65 3.58
C CYS A 300 21.52 25.36 2.12
N SER A 301 22.11 24.18 1.88
CA SER A 301 22.39 23.68 0.53
C SER A 301 21.18 23.02 -0.14
N SER A 302 20.04 22.93 0.55
CA SER A 302 18.79 22.38 0.05
C SER A 302 18.21 23.24 -1.09
N GLN A 303 17.75 22.56 -2.14
CA GLN A 303 16.97 23.17 -3.21
C GLN A 303 15.51 22.71 -3.07
N PHE A 304 14.55 23.60 -3.28
CA PHE A 304 13.14 23.24 -3.30
C PHE A 304 12.42 23.77 -4.53
N GLN A 305 11.37 23.06 -4.91
CA GLN A 305 10.44 23.44 -5.96
C GLN A 305 9.14 23.91 -5.31
N SER A 306 8.57 25.00 -5.84
CA SER A 306 7.29 25.52 -5.36
C SER A 306 6.14 24.78 -6.04
N TYR A 307 5.37 24.00 -5.28
CA TYR A 307 4.12 23.40 -5.73
C TYR A 307 3.24 23.06 -4.53
N THR A 308 1.93 22.96 -4.75
CA THR A 308 1.00 22.43 -3.75
C THR A 308 0.91 20.92 -3.84
N HIS A 309 0.56 20.25 -2.74
CA HIS A 309 0.34 18.81 -2.78
C HIS A 309 -0.73 18.41 -3.81
N ALA A 310 -1.80 19.21 -3.98
CA ALA A 310 -2.84 18.95 -4.98
C ALA A 310 -2.30 18.87 -6.42
N ALA A 311 -1.28 19.66 -6.76
CA ALA A 311 -0.63 19.57 -8.07
C ALA A 311 0.19 18.27 -8.20
N ALA A 312 0.89 17.88 -7.13
CA ALA A 312 1.69 16.67 -7.04
C ALA A 312 0.86 15.37 -6.95
N SER A 313 -0.39 15.42 -6.47
CA SER A 313 -1.25 14.22 -6.30
C SER A 313 -1.48 13.46 -7.62
N TYR A 314 -1.44 14.14 -8.76
CA TYR A 314 -1.49 13.49 -10.07
C TYR A 314 -0.25 12.63 -10.34
N ALA A 315 0.93 13.09 -9.93
CA ALA A 315 2.16 12.32 -10.01
C ALA A 315 2.10 11.11 -9.07
N VAL A 316 1.62 11.30 -7.84
CA VAL A 316 1.42 10.22 -6.87
C VAL A 316 0.50 9.14 -7.45
N ALA A 317 -0.67 9.50 -7.97
CA ALA A 317 -1.62 8.56 -8.56
C ALA A 317 -0.99 7.78 -9.73
N MET A 318 -0.39 8.49 -10.69
CA MET A 318 0.26 7.88 -11.85
C MET A 318 1.39 6.91 -11.45
N VAL A 319 2.22 7.31 -10.49
CA VAL A 319 3.34 6.49 -10.01
C VAL A 319 2.83 5.26 -9.25
N SER A 320 1.78 5.40 -8.44
CA SER A 320 1.16 4.27 -7.75
C SER A 320 0.55 3.26 -8.73
N GLU A 321 -0.23 3.70 -9.71
CA GLU A 321 -0.80 2.81 -10.73
C GLU A 321 0.29 2.11 -11.55
N ALA A 322 1.32 2.85 -11.95
CA ALA A 322 2.44 2.29 -12.70
C ALA A 322 3.27 1.28 -11.89
N ALA A 323 3.44 1.53 -10.59
CA ALA A 323 4.08 0.57 -9.68
C ALA A 323 3.27 -0.73 -9.59
N LEU A 324 1.94 -0.63 -9.44
CA LEU A 324 1.06 -1.81 -9.39
C LEU A 324 1.08 -2.57 -10.71
N GLY A 325 0.96 -1.90 -11.86
CA GLY A 325 1.03 -2.57 -13.16
C GLY A 325 2.36 -3.27 -13.41
N LEU A 326 3.49 -2.68 -12.98
CA LEU A 326 4.80 -3.36 -13.06
C LEU A 326 4.88 -4.55 -12.10
N LEU A 327 4.32 -4.42 -10.90
CA LEU A 327 4.28 -5.47 -9.87
C LEU A 327 3.40 -6.67 -10.29
N ASP A 328 2.30 -6.40 -11.00
CA ASP A 328 1.36 -7.39 -11.51
C ASP A 328 1.82 -8.01 -12.86
N GLY A 329 2.96 -7.55 -13.41
CA GLY A 329 3.53 -8.10 -14.65
C GLY A 329 2.89 -7.57 -15.94
N GLU A 330 2.17 -6.44 -15.89
CA GLU A 330 1.47 -5.83 -17.03
C GLU A 330 2.39 -5.04 -17.97
N VAL A 331 3.67 -4.86 -17.60
CA VAL A 331 4.66 -4.07 -18.35
C VAL A 331 5.68 -5.02 -18.98
N PRO A 332 5.47 -5.47 -20.24
CA PRO A 332 6.34 -6.46 -20.87
C PRO A 332 7.67 -5.88 -21.40
N ALA A 333 7.76 -4.55 -21.53
CA ALA A 333 8.91 -3.87 -22.10
C ALA A 333 9.18 -2.53 -21.39
N PRO A 334 10.43 -2.02 -21.43
CA PRO A 334 10.78 -0.72 -20.86
C PRO A 334 9.91 0.42 -21.38
N LEU A 335 9.39 1.23 -20.47
CA LEU A 335 8.44 2.29 -20.79
C LEU A 335 8.70 3.57 -20.00
N LEU A 336 8.60 4.71 -20.65
CA LEU A 336 8.51 6.02 -20.01
C LEU A 336 7.10 6.58 -20.16
N ARG A 337 6.37 6.62 -19.05
CA ARG A 337 5.09 7.32 -18.96
C ARG A 337 5.33 8.73 -18.44
N SER A 338 4.78 9.73 -19.12
CA SER A 338 4.91 11.13 -18.73
C SER A 338 3.54 11.79 -18.68
N LEU A 339 3.30 12.54 -17.61
CA LEU A 339 2.14 13.40 -17.41
C LEU A 339 2.60 14.85 -17.55
N VAL A 340 1.97 15.61 -18.44
CA VAL A 340 2.38 16.98 -18.78
C VAL A 340 1.18 17.92 -18.72
N ARG A 341 1.35 19.07 -18.06
CA ARG A 341 0.31 20.10 -17.92
C ARG A 341 0.20 21.01 -19.13
N GLY A 342 -1.02 21.49 -19.34
CA GLY A 342 -1.37 22.46 -20.37
C GLY A 342 -0.81 23.85 -20.19
N ARG A 343 -0.89 24.64 -21.27
CA ARG A 343 -0.35 26.00 -21.31
C ARG A 343 -0.99 26.89 -20.24
N ARG A 344 -2.30 26.75 -20.05
CA ARG A 344 -3.06 27.47 -19.02
C ARG A 344 -2.50 27.26 -17.60
N PHE A 345 -2.03 26.05 -17.29
CA PHE A 345 -1.39 25.78 -16.00
C PHE A 345 0.00 26.41 -15.94
N LEU A 346 0.82 26.25 -16.99
CA LEU A 346 2.17 26.80 -17.04
C LEU A 346 2.16 28.33 -16.89
N GLU A 347 1.31 29.03 -17.63
CA GLU A 347 1.19 30.50 -17.55
C GLU A 347 0.76 30.99 -16.16
N LYS A 348 -0.01 30.19 -15.43
CA LYS A 348 -0.41 30.49 -14.06
C LYS A 348 0.75 30.36 -13.07
N VAL A 349 1.62 29.36 -13.24
CA VAL A 349 2.75 29.14 -12.33
C VAL A 349 3.96 30.02 -12.68
N ARG A 350 4.23 30.21 -13.98
CA ARG A 350 5.28 31.07 -14.51
C ARG A 350 5.08 31.36 -16.00
N GLN A 351 5.02 32.64 -16.35
CA GLN A 351 4.94 33.06 -17.76
C GLN A 351 6.25 32.81 -18.52
N GLY A 352 6.14 32.58 -19.83
CA GLY A 352 7.30 32.44 -20.74
C GLY A 352 7.97 31.06 -20.76
N LEU A 353 7.39 30.05 -20.09
CA LEU A 353 7.85 28.67 -20.22
C LEU A 353 7.51 28.09 -21.60
N SER A 354 8.40 27.26 -22.14
CA SER A 354 8.19 26.55 -23.40
C SER A 354 8.30 25.04 -23.23
N TYR A 355 7.56 24.30 -24.06
CA TYR A 355 7.63 22.84 -24.12
C TYR A 355 8.88 22.39 -24.88
N ARG A 356 9.41 21.21 -24.52
CA ARG A 356 10.32 20.48 -25.41
C ARG A 356 9.55 19.99 -26.64
N GLU A 357 10.27 19.72 -27.72
CA GLU A 357 9.68 19.31 -29.00
C GLU A 357 8.69 18.15 -28.85
N TRP A 358 9.10 17.10 -28.12
CA TRP A 358 8.30 15.90 -27.93
C TRP A 358 7.00 16.12 -27.12
N SER A 359 6.94 17.18 -26.30
CA SER A 359 5.81 17.46 -25.40
C SER A 359 4.96 18.64 -25.86
N ALA A 360 5.27 19.25 -27.01
CA ALA A 360 4.60 20.45 -27.53
C ALA A 360 3.08 20.30 -27.64
N ASN A 361 2.59 19.11 -27.98
CA ASN A 361 1.16 18.80 -28.12
C ASN A 361 0.38 18.85 -26.80
N ALA A 362 1.05 18.93 -25.64
CA ALA A 362 0.38 19.12 -24.35
C ALA A 362 -0.16 20.55 -24.20
N ALA A 363 0.33 21.52 -24.98
CA ALA A 363 -0.03 22.93 -24.84
C ALA A 363 -1.54 23.19 -24.93
N ASP A 364 -2.23 22.46 -25.80
CA ASP A 364 -3.64 22.67 -26.15
C ASP A 364 -4.62 21.83 -25.30
N ARG A 365 -4.13 21.12 -24.28
CA ARG A 365 -4.90 20.26 -23.38
C ARG A 365 -4.67 20.69 -21.94
N ASP A 366 -5.60 20.43 -21.03
CA ASP A 366 -5.37 20.74 -19.60
C ASP A 366 -4.28 19.84 -18.98
N LEU A 367 -4.28 18.57 -19.38
CA LEU A 367 -3.33 17.55 -18.96
C LEU A 367 -3.26 16.45 -20.01
N THR A 368 -2.06 15.96 -20.27
CA THR A 368 -1.82 14.82 -21.17
C THR A 368 -0.99 13.76 -20.47
N ILE A 369 -1.34 12.49 -20.64
CA ILE A 369 -0.52 11.35 -20.26
C ILE A 369 -0.18 10.59 -21.54
N TRP A 370 1.09 10.23 -21.70
CA TRP A 370 1.58 9.46 -22.84
C TRP A 370 2.69 8.51 -22.43
N ASP A 371 2.75 7.43 -23.18
CA ASP A 371 3.69 6.34 -23.03
C ASP A 371 4.66 6.36 -24.21
N ARG A 372 5.96 6.31 -23.91
CA ARG A 372 7.03 6.22 -24.90
C ARG A 372 7.90 5.01 -24.57
N PRO A 373 8.41 4.27 -25.56
CA PRO A 373 9.42 3.25 -25.32
C PRO A 373 10.62 3.87 -24.57
N TRP A 374 11.16 3.15 -23.59
CA TRP A 374 12.42 3.54 -22.97
C TRP A 374 13.59 2.94 -23.73
N HIS A 375 14.50 3.80 -24.15
CA HIS A 375 15.77 3.42 -24.78
C HIS A 375 16.89 3.85 -23.83
N ALA A 376 17.57 2.86 -23.26
CA ALA A 376 18.63 3.04 -22.27
C ALA A 376 19.93 3.58 -22.91
#